data_AF-A0A9W9ZQ36-F1
#
_entry.id   AF-A0A9W9ZQ36-F1
#
_cell.length_a   1.000
_cell.length_b   1.000
_cell.length_c   1.000
_cell.angle_alpha   90.00
_cell.angle_beta   90.00
_cell.angle_gamma   90.00
#
_symmetry.space_group_name_H-M   'P 1'
#
loop_
_entity.id
_entity.type
_entity.pdbx_description
1 polymer ?
#
loop_
_entity_poly.entity_id
_entity_poly.type
_entity_poly.pdbx_seq_one_letter_code
_entity_poly.pdbx_strand_id
1 'polypeptide(L)'
;MPSQKQSIFQLQQQLLLQTNTAMQQAVPTHFHVNRPQSTGDNNSLKLQECQYENAQLRAHLAEKDSSFDKLHKKLGETEYLLENMEASVKDSAASSRQELEQLQQKSAKQEKAQAELSSKLQQLEEEKLKLKREKQSLERYLKEVPTVEEHQNFYLKDVRDECDKLRETISSKDKKLARMNKAFGNKDDEAKKLTVENSTLKENVQRLQVSLDKISNDGPVSLISFEDLKMENERLLGELDRTKKALENKHKKMKTLHYQTQKEQKNLEERLTQEEEMVNALREELVAKGNSLEEVKKAVKEIASHNQDLLEENLNLQCRCEQLQKLNSKEKLESQRKLWKELSDCTAELKAVVQVCRERKEGRDPDMSVLLGLRSTSIDEEETENKDVSDDVDAVKSKINGVQQLRLDVEDLRKFISDQYAEDIGNNCRMQ
;
A
#
# COMPACT_ATOMS: atom_id res chain seq x y z
N MET A 1 13.20 -13.25 61.78
CA MET A 1 12.56 -14.59 61.63
C MET A 1 13.44 -15.81 61.95
N PRO A 2 14.79 -15.83 61.78
CA PRO A 2 15.57 -17.05 62.06
C PRO A 2 15.71 -17.41 63.56
N SER A 3 15.74 -16.42 64.45
CA SER A 3 15.96 -16.63 65.90
C SER A 3 14.82 -17.35 66.63
N GLN A 4 13.60 -17.30 66.10
CA GLN A 4 12.41 -17.90 66.73
C GLN A 4 12.34 -19.40 66.48
N LYS A 5 12.70 -19.86 65.27
CA LYS A 5 12.76 -21.30 64.93
C LYS A 5 13.79 -22.05 65.78
N GLN A 6 14.94 -21.42 66.07
CA GLN A 6 15.99 -22.02 66.89
C GLN A 6 15.57 -22.19 68.36
N SER A 7 14.85 -21.21 68.91
CA SER A 7 14.31 -21.29 70.27
C SER A 7 13.23 -22.38 70.41
N ILE A 8 12.33 -22.50 69.43
CA ILE A 8 11.30 -23.55 69.41
C ILE A 8 11.93 -24.94 69.33
N PHE A 9 12.98 -25.12 68.52
CA PHE A 9 13.69 -26.40 68.40
C PHE A 9 14.38 -26.81 69.71
N GLN A 10 15.01 -25.86 70.42
CA GLN A 10 15.61 -26.11 71.74
C GLN A 10 14.56 -26.51 72.79
N LEU A 11 13.42 -25.80 72.83
CA LEU A 11 12.31 -26.12 73.72
C LEU A 11 11.74 -27.52 73.44
N GLN A 12 11.60 -27.89 72.16
CA GLN A 12 11.15 -29.24 71.78
C GLN A 12 12.13 -30.33 72.23
N GLN A 13 13.44 -30.10 72.06
CA GLN A 13 14.47 -31.05 72.49
C GLN A 13 14.49 -31.21 74.01
N GLN A 14 14.30 -30.11 74.76
CA GLN A 14 14.26 -30.14 76.22
C GLN A 14 13.01 -30.85 76.75
N LEU A 15 11.85 -30.63 76.12
CA LEU A 15 10.60 -31.33 76.49
C LEU A 15 10.71 -32.83 76.23
N LEU A 16 11.35 -33.25 75.13
CA LEU A 16 11.58 -34.66 74.78
C LEU A 16 12.50 -35.36 75.80
N LEU A 17 13.55 -34.68 76.26
CA LEU A 17 14.43 -35.17 77.32
C LEU A 17 13.69 -35.29 78.66
N GLN A 18 12.87 -34.31 79.02
CA GLN A 18 12.07 -34.34 80.24
C GLN A 18 11.05 -35.48 80.23
N THR A 19 10.34 -35.67 79.11
CA THR A 19 9.36 -36.76 78.96
C THR A 19 10.01 -38.13 78.97
N ASN A 20 11.16 -38.31 78.32
CA ASN A 20 11.91 -39.57 78.40
C ASN A 20 12.44 -39.85 79.82
N THR A 21 12.88 -38.82 80.54
CA THR A 21 13.33 -38.97 81.93
C THR A 21 12.16 -39.31 82.86
N ALA A 22 11.00 -38.67 82.67
CA ALA A 22 9.77 -38.98 83.41
C ALA A 22 9.25 -40.39 83.11
N MET A 23 9.33 -40.85 81.86
CA MET A 23 8.99 -42.23 81.51
C MET A 23 9.96 -43.23 82.15
N GLN A 24 11.27 -42.99 82.11
CA GLN A 24 12.24 -43.89 82.76
C GLN A 24 12.08 -43.93 84.28
N GLN A 25 11.64 -42.83 84.92
CA GLN A 25 11.34 -42.79 86.35
C GLN A 25 9.99 -43.43 86.73
N ALA A 26 9.03 -43.54 85.80
CA ALA A 26 7.73 -44.19 86.05
C ALA A 26 7.74 -45.72 85.87
N VAL A 27 8.77 -46.28 85.23
CA VAL A 27 8.88 -47.73 84.95
C VAL A 27 9.17 -48.62 86.17
N PRO A 28 9.88 -48.20 87.26
CA PRO A 28 10.14 -49.09 88.38
C PRO A 28 8.91 -49.34 89.29
N THR A 29 7.88 -48.50 89.25
CA THR A 29 6.75 -48.58 90.20
C THR A 29 5.62 -49.54 89.82
N HIS A 30 5.66 -50.16 88.62
CA HIS A 30 4.59 -51.05 88.16
C HIS A 30 4.95 -52.54 88.07
N PHE A 31 6.16 -52.95 88.42
CA PHE A 31 6.59 -54.37 88.32
C PHE A 31 6.53 -55.17 89.64
N HIS A 32 5.86 -54.69 90.69
CA HIS A 32 5.69 -55.42 91.95
C HIS A 32 4.22 -55.66 92.31
N VAL A 33 3.54 -56.49 91.52
CA VAL A 33 2.42 -57.31 92.00
C VAL A 33 2.57 -58.72 91.42
N ASN A 34 3.31 -59.57 92.12
CA ASN A 34 3.21 -61.03 91.94
C ASN A 34 3.08 -61.65 93.34
N ARG A 35 1.84 -61.99 93.69
CA ARG A 35 1.50 -62.90 94.80
C ARG A 35 0.66 -64.03 94.18
N PRO A 36 1.08 -65.31 94.26
CA PRO A 36 0.34 -66.39 93.63
C PRO A 36 -0.80 -66.83 94.56
N GLN A 37 -2.05 -66.63 94.15
CA GLN A 37 -3.20 -67.28 94.77
C GLN A 37 -4.16 -67.81 93.68
N SER A 38 -3.98 -69.10 93.38
CA SER A 38 -5.00 -70.10 93.04
C SER A 38 -6.38 -69.59 92.57
N THR A 39 -6.55 -69.36 91.27
CA THR A 39 -7.82 -69.50 90.51
C THR A 39 -7.48 -69.76 89.03
N GLY A 40 -7.48 -71.03 88.61
CA GLY A 40 -6.79 -71.51 87.41
C GLY A 40 -7.50 -71.36 86.06
N ASP A 41 -8.84 -71.38 85.98
CA ASP A 41 -9.48 -71.61 84.67
C ASP A 41 -10.15 -70.36 84.07
N ASN A 42 -10.78 -69.51 84.89
CA ASN A 42 -11.44 -68.28 84.39
C ASN A 42 -10.46 -67.17 83.98
N ASN A 43 -9.26 -67.14 84.56
CA ASN A 43 -8.24 -66.14 84.21
C ASN A 43 -7.45 -66.53 82.95
N SER A 44 -7.30 -67.83 82.68
CA SER A 44 -6.61 -68.33 81.47
C SER A 44 -7.43 -68.11 80.20
N LEU A 45 -8.76 -68.35 80.24
CA LEU A 45 -9.66 -68.10 79.11
C LEU A 45 -9.76 -66.60 78.77
N LYS A 46 -9.91 -65.73 79.77
CA LYS A 46 -9.90 -64.28 79.58
C LYS A 46 -8.58 -63.77 79.02
N LEU A 47 -7.46 -64.35 79.44
CA LEU A 47 -6.15 -64.02 78.88
C LEU A 47 -6.04 -64.41 77.40
N GLN A 48 -6.58 -65.57 77.02
CA GLN A 48 -6.60 -66.03 75.63
C GLN A 48 -7.53 -65.18 74.74
N GLU A 49 -8.71 -64.80 75.22
CA GLU A 49 -9.60 -63.85 74.53
C GLU A 49 -8.92 -62.50 74.34
N CYS A 50 -8.27 -61.98 75.39
CA CYS A 50 -7.54 -60.72 75.33
C CYS A 50 -6.35 -60.79 74.35
N GLN A 51 -5.67 -61.94 74.24
CA GLN A 51 -4.61 -62.16 73.25
C GLN A 51 -5.15 -62.22 71.81
N TYR A 52 -6.30 -62.86 71.60
CA TYR A 52 -6.95 -62.92 70.29
C TYR A 52 -7.43 -61.54 69.84
N GLU A 53 -8.05 -60.78 70.73
CA GLU A 53 -8.46 -59.40 70.48
C GLU A 53 -7.24 -58.50 70.18
N ASN A 54 -6.13 -58.69 70.91
CA ASN A 54 -4.87 -57.99 70.60
C ASN A 54 -4.33 -58.34 69.21
N ALA A 55 -4.39 -59.61 68.81
CA ALA A 55 -3.96 -60.05 67.48
C ALA A 55 -4.84 -59.46 66.37
N GLN A 56 -6.16 -59.40 66.57
CA GLN A 56 -7.08 -58.74 65.63
C GLN A 56 -6.82 -57.24 65.54
N LEU A 57 -6.63 -56.54 66.66
CA LEU A 57 -6.29 -55.11 66.65
C LEU A 57 -4.98 -54.83 65.94
N ARG A 58 -3.95 -55.68 66.13
CA ARG A 58 -2.68 -55.58 65.40
C ARG A 58 -2.84 -55.81 63.90
N ALA A 59 -3.68 -56.77 63.48
CA ALA A 59 -3.98 -57.00 62.07
C ALA A 59 -4.69 -55.79 61.44
N HIS A 60 -5.68 -55.22 62.13
CA HIS A 60 -6.36 -54.01 61.67
C HIS A 60 -5.43 -52.79 61.61
N LEU A 61 -4.52 -52.63 62.58
CA LEU A 61 -3.48 -51.59 62.53
C LEU A 61 -2.58 -51.78 61.31
N ALA A 62 -2.10 -52.99 61.05
CA ALA A 62 -1.26 -53.28 59.89
C ALA A 62 -1.98 -53.03 58.55
N GLU A 63 -3.27 -53.34 58.43
CA GLU A 63 -4.07 -52.99 57.26
C GLU A 63 -4.19 -51.48 57.08
N LYS A 64 -4.43 -50.75 58.18
CA LYS A 64 -4.51 -49.29 58.18
C LYS A 64 -3.17 -48.66 57.78
N ASP A 65 -2.06 -49.17 58.29
CA ASP A 65 -0.72 -48.72 57.90
C ASP A 65 -0.49 -48.93 56.40
N SER A 66 -0.85 -50.10 55.85
CA SER A 66 -0.73 -50.34 54.40
C SER A 66 -1.61 -49.40 53.56
N SER A 67 -2.79 -49.03 54.09
CA SER A 67 -3.70 -48.09 53.43
C SER A 67 -3.17 -46.66 53.48
N PHE A 68 -2.54 -46.30 54.58
CA PHE A 68 -1.89 -45.01 54.78
C PHE A 68 -0.70 -44.85 53.84
N ASP A 69 0.15 -45.88 53.69
CA ASP A 69 1.28 -45.86 52.76
C ASP A 69 0.83 -45.66 51.30
N LYS A 70 -0.27 -46.31 50.89
CA LYS A 70 -0.85 -46.14 49.55
C LYS A 70 -1.37 -44.72 49.33
N LEU A 71 -2.03 -44.14 50.33
CA LEU A 71 -2.51 -42.76 50.27
C LEU A 71 -1.35 -41.77 50.25
N HIS A 72 -0.29 -42.03 51.03
CA HIS A 72 0.89 -41.17 51.06
C HIS A 72 1.64 -41.18 49.73
N LYS A 73 1.77 -42.35 49.09
CA LYS A 73 2.35 -42.45 47.74
C LYS A 73 1.52 -41.71 46.69
N LYS A 74 0.19 -41.87 46.71
CA LYS A 74 -0.71 -41.13 45.82
C LYS A 74 -0.63 -39.63 46.03
N LEU A 75 -0.51 -39.18 47.29
CA LEU A 75 -0.32 -37.76 47.60
C LEU A 75 0.96 -37.23 46.95
N GLY A 76 2.09 -37.93 47.11
CA GLY A 76 3.35 -37.53 46.48
C GLY A 76 3.30 -37.51 44.94
N GLU A 77 2.60 -38.47 44.31
CA GLU A 77 2.37 -38.48 42.87
C GLU A 77 1.53 -37.27 42.42
N THR A 78 0.49 -36.90 43.19
CA THR A 78 -0.34 -35.73 42.89
C THR A 78 0.40 -34.41 43.12
N GLU A 79 1.22 -34.30 44.17
CA GLU A 79 2.04 -33.12 44.46
C GLU A 79 3.06 -32.89 43.34
N TYR A 80 3.74 -33.95 42.90
CA TYR A 80 4.68 -33.87 41.77
C TYR A 80 4.00 -33.45 40.46
N LEU A 81 2.84 -34.02 40.14
CA LEU A 81 2.07 -33.61 38.96
C LEU A 81 1.64 -32.15 39.04
N LEU A 82 1.25 -31.68 40.22
CA LEU A 82 0.79 -30.31 40.43
C LEU A 82 1.95 -29.32 40.30
N GLU A 83 3.13 -29.63 40.84
CA GLU A 83 4.35 -28.84 40.68
C GLU A 83 4.79 -28.77 39.20
N ASN A 84 4.72 -29.88 38.48
CA ASN A 84 5.06 -29.93 37.05
C ASN A 84 4.05 -29.14 36.20
N MET A 85 2.75 -29.21 36.51
CA MET A 85 1.76 -28.35 35.84
C MET A 85 1.98 -26.87 36.17
N GLU A 86 2.30 -26.54 37.41
CA GLU A 86 2.57 -25.15 37.81
C GLU A 86 3.80 -24.59 37.08
N ALA A 87 4.86 -25.39 36.92
CA ALA A 87 6.03 -25.03 36.12
C ALA A 87 5.66 -24.80 34.64
N SER A 88 4.92 -25.73 34.03
CA SER A 88 4.45 -25.59 32.65
C SER A 88 3.58 -24.36 32.42
N VAL A 89 2.68 -24.04 33.37
CA VAL A 89 1.86 -22.82 33.31
C VAL A 89 2.71 -21.57 33.45
N LYS A 90 3.73 -21.56 34.32
CA LYS A 90 4.66 -20.43 34.45
C LYS A 90 5.47 -20.21 33.18
N ASP A 91 5.98 -21.28 32.58
CA ASP A 91 6.76 -21.21 31.34
C ASP A 91 5.89 -20.72 30.17
N SER A 92 4.67 -21.25 30.05
CA SER A 92 3.69 -20.80 29.06
C SER A 92 3.32 -19.33 29.25
N ALA A 93 3.03 -18.90 30.50
CA ALA A 93 2.74 -17.51 30.82
C ALA A 93 3.91 -16.57 30.54
N ALA A 94 5.15 -17.01 30.79
CA ALA A 94 6.35 -16.24 30.47
C ALA A 94 6.53 -16.10 28.95
N SER A 95 6.34 -17.17 28.18
CA SER A 95 6.39 -17.14 26.71
C SER A 95 5.33 -16.20 26.14
N SER A 96 4.07 -16.32 26.57
CA SER A 96 2.99 -15.43 26.12
C SER A 96 3.24 -13.97 26.50
N ARG A 97 3.83 -13.70 27.67
CA ARG A 97 4.20 -12.33 28.07
C ARG A 97 5.30 -11.76 27.17
N GLN A 98 6.30 -12.57 26.80
CA GLN A 98 7.35 -12.16 25.89
C GLN A 98 6.81 -11.87 24.48
N GLU A 99 5.91 -12.70 23.96
CA GLU A 99 5.22 -12.45 22.69
C GLU A 99 4.40 -11.16 22.72
N LEU A 100 3.68 -10.91 23.81
CA LEU A 100 2.92 -9.67 24.01
C LEU A 100 3.83 -8.44 23.98
N GLU A 101 4.97 -8.47 24.66
CA GLU A 101 5.96 -7.38 24.65
C GLU A 101 6.55 -7.14 23.25
N GLN A 102 6.83 -8.21 22.50
CA GLN A 102 7.31 -8.08 21.11
C GLN A 102 6.25 -7.44 20.21
N LEU A 103 4.98 -7.86 20.35
CA LEU A 103 3.86 -7.28 19.60
C LEU A 103 3.64 -5.80 19.96
N GLN A 104 3.69 -5.45 21.24
CA GLN A 104 3.62 -4.06 21.69
C GLN A 104 4.76 -3.22 21.12
N GLN A 105 6.00 -3.72 21.14
CA GLN A 105 7.14 -2.99 20.57
C GLN A 105 7.01 -2.79 19.06
N LYS A 106 6.49 -3.80 18.34
CA LYS A 106 6.22 -3.71 16.90
C LYS A 106 5.12 -2.69 16.60
N SER A 107 4.03 -2.71 17.36
CA SER A 107 2.94 -1.74 17.26
C SER A 107 3.43 -0.31 17.52
N ALA A 108 4.21 -0.08 18.58
CA ALA A 108 4.79 1.24 18.87
C ALA A 108 5.74 1.75 17.78
N LYS A 109 6.50 0.85 17.12
CA LYS A 109 7.33 1.21 15.95
C LYS A 109 6.46 1.60 14.75
N GLN A 110 5.38 0.87 14.50
CA GLN A 110 4.44 1.18 13.42
C GLN A 110 3.72 2.52 13.66
N GLU A 111 3.28 2.79 14.88
CA GLU A 111 2.65 4.08 15.25
C GLU A 111 3.59 5.27 15.02
N LYS A 112 4.87 5.13 15.40
CA LYS A 112 5.88 6.17 15.12
C LYS A 112 6.08 6.39 13.63
N ALA A 113 6.22 5.32 12.85
CA ALA A 113 6.36 5.42 11.39
C ALA A 113 5.12 6.05 10.73
N GLN A 114 3.93 5.71 11.22
CA GLN A 114 2.67 6.30 10.76
C GLN A 114 2.63 7.80 11.08
N ALA A 115 2.98 8.20 12.30
CA ALA A 115 3.04 9.61 12.68
C ALA A 115 4.04 10.42 11.83
N GLU A 116 5.22 9.85 11.55
CA GLU A 116 6.21 10.47 10.66
C GLU A 116 5.69 10.62 9.22
N LEU A 117 5.03 9.59 8.68
CA LEU A 117 4.42 9.65 7.35
C LEU A 117 3.29 10.66 7.27
N SER A 118 2.42 10.72 8.28
CA SER A 118 1.36 11.72 8.38
C SER A 118 1.93 13.15 8.43
N SER A 119 3.01 13.37 9.19
CA SER A 119 3.69 14.67 9.25
C SER A 119 4.30 15.06 7.88
N LYS A 120 4.96 14.11 7.19
CA LYS A 120 5.49 14.35 5.84
C LYS A 120 4.37 14.65 4.83
N LEU A 121 3.24 13.95 4.91
CA LEU A 121 2.08 14.20 4.07
C LEU A 121 1.55 15.63 4.26
N GLN A 122 1.41 16.07 5.52
CA GLN A 122 0.97 17.42 5.84
C GLN A 122 1.95 18.48 5.27
N GLN A 123 3.26 18.28 5.41
CA GLN A 123 4.26 19.19 4.84
C GLN A 123 4.16 19.28 3.32
N LEU A 124 4.00 18.15 2.62
CA LEU A 124 3.84 18.11 1.17
C LEU A 124 2.54 18.80 0.71
N GLU A 125 1.45 18.68 1.48
CA GLU A 125 0.22 19.40 1.20
C GLU A 125 0.38 20.92 1.33
N GLU A 126 1.09 21.38 2.37
CA GLU A 126 1.40 22.80 2.55
C GLU A 126 2.27 23.36 1.42
N GLU A 127 3.30 22.62 1.00
CA GLU A 127 4.16 22.97 -0.13
C GLU A 127 3.39 23.02 -1.45
N LYS A 128 2.55 22.00 -1.72
CA LYS A 128 1.66 21.99 -2.89
C LYS A 128 0.77 23.22 -2.92
N LEU A 129 0.24 23.65 -1.77
CA LEU A 129 -0.63 24.80 -1.67
C LEU A 129 0.14 26.12 -1.86
N LYS A 130 1.40 26.21 -1.41
CA LYS A 130 2.32 27.33 -1.71
C LYS A 130 2.62 27.41 -3.21
N LEU A 131 3.04 26.31 -3.83
CA LEU A 131 3.31 26.25 -5.28
C LEU A 131 2.08 26.59 -6.11
N LYS A 132 0.89 26.17 -5.68
CA LYS A 132 -0.37 26.55 -6.34
C LYS A 132 -0.62 28.05 -6.28
N ARG A 133 -0.38 28.70 -5.14
CA ARG A 133 -0.49 30.17 -5.01
C ARG A 133 0.54 30.89 -5.86
N GLU A 134 1.78 30.41 -5.88
CA GLU A 134 2.86 30.96 -6.70
C GLU A 134 2.54 30.85 -8.19
N LYS A 135 2.09 29.67 -8.64
CA LYS A 135 1.63 29.46 -10.02
C LYS A 135 0.53 30.44 -10.39
N GLN A 136 -0.49 30.61 -9.54
CA GLN A 136 -1.56 31.58 -9.79
C GLN A 136 -1.04 33.02 -9.86
N SER A 137 -0.05 33.38 -9.05
CA SER A 137 0.59 34.69 -9.10
C SER A 137 1.35 34.89 -10.42
N LEU A 138 2.11 33.89 -10.85
CA LEU A 138 2.83 33.91 -12.13
C LEU A 138 1.88 33.95 -13.32
N GLU A 139 0.76 33.21 -13.27
CA GLU A 139 -0.29 33.24 -14.29
C GLU A 139 -0.95 34.64 -14.39
N ARG A 140 -1.13 35.35 -13.26
CA ARG A 140 -1.58 36.75 -13.29
C ARG A 140 -0.53 37.66 -13.89
N TYR A 141 0.72 37.53 -13.45
CA TYR A 141 1.82 38.34 -13.96
C TYR A 141 2.02 38.17 -15.48
N LEU A 142 1.95 36.93 -15.98
CA LEU A 142 2.00 36.64 -17.42
C LEU A 142 0.83 37.23 -18.21
N LYS A 143 -0.34 37.42 -17.60
CA LYS A 143 -1.48 38.10 -18.24
C LYS A 143 -1.35 39.62 -18.21
N GLU A 144 -0.73 40.18 -17.18
CA GLU A 144 -0.59 41.62 -16.99
C GLU A 144 0.57 42.20 -17.79
N VAL A 145 1.63 41.42 -18.02
CA VAL A 145 2.74 41.84 -18.87
C VAL A 145 2.34 41.66 -20.33
N PRO A 146 2.29 42.74 -21.13
CA PRO A 146 2.05 42.62 -22.57
C PRO A 146 3.15 41.75 -23.16
N THR A 147 2.75 40.78 -23.97
CA THR A 147 3.70 39.92 -24.67
C THR A 147 4.56 40.77 -25.62
N VAL A 148 5.80 40.32 -25.88
CA VAL A 148 6.71 41.02 -26.81
C VAL A 148 6.05 41.24 -28.17
N GLU A 149 5.20 40.30 -28.60
CA GLU A 149 4.38 40.38 -29.81
C GLU A 149 3.32 41.49 -29.74
N GLU A 150 2.62 41.64 -28.61
CA GLU A 150 1.66 42.73 -28.39
C GLU A 150 2.37 44.09 -28.37
N HIS A 151 3.51 44.21 -27.69
CA HIS A 151 4.29 45.44 -27.67
C HIS A 151 4.84 45.80 -29.06
N GLN A 152 5.36 44.82 -29.80
CA GLN A 152 5.76 45.01 -31.20
C GLN A 152 4.58 45.41 -32.08
N ASN A 153 3.39 44.83 -31.88
CA ASN A 153 2.20 45.22 -32.63
C ASN A 153 1.76 46.66 -32.33
N PHE A 154 1.82 47.12 -31.07
CA PHE A 154 1.56 48.52 -30.74
C PHE A 154 2.57 49.45 -31.41
N TYR A 155 3.87 49.13 -31.32
CA TYR A 155 4.91 49.92 -31.97
C TYR A 155 4.78 49.94 -33.50
N LEU A 156 4.51 48.80 -34.13
CA LEU A 156 4.29 48.70 -35.57
C LEU A 156 3.05 49.47 -36.02
N LYS A 157 2.00 49.49 -35.19
CA LYS A 157 0.79 50.28 -35.44
C LYS A 157 1.11 51.77 -35.38
N ASP A 158 1.83 52.23 -34.37
CA ASP A 158 2.23 53.63 -34.25
C ASP A 158 3.11 54.07 -35.44
N VAL A 159 4.09 53.23 -35.83
CA VAL A 159 4.93 53.48 -37.01
C VAL A 159 4.11 53.48 -38.30
N ARG A 160 3.10 52.60 -38.43
CA ARG A 160 2.20 52.58 -39.58
C ARG A 160 1.35 53.85 -39.67
N ASP A 161 0.78 54.28 -38.55
CA ASP A 161 -0.02 55.51 -38.47
C ASP A 161 0.84 56.75 -38.80
N GLU A 162 2.11 56.77 -38.36
CA GLU A 162 3.06 57.81 -38.74
C GLU A 162 3.44 57.77 -40.23
N CYS A 163 3.66 56.58 -40.80
CA CYS A 163 3.89 56.40 -42.23
C CYS A 163 2.70 56.92 -43.06
N ASP A 164 1.47 56.68 -42.61
CA ASP A 164 0.27 57.15 -43.30
C ASP A 164 0.15 58.68 -43.25
N LYS A 165 0.41 59.30 -42.09
CA LYS A 165 0.48 60.77 -41.97
C LYS A 165 1.54 61.38 -42.89
N LEU A 166 2.71 60.75 -42.99
CA LEU A 166 3.79 61.19 -43.89
C LEU A 166 3.38 61.02 -45.36
N ARG A 167 2.75 59.90 -45.73
CA ARG A 167 2.22 59.67 -47.09
C ARG A 167 1.19 60.73 -47.48
N GLU A 168 0.26 61.07 -46.59
CA GLU A 168 -0.71 62.14 -46.83
C GLU A 168 -0.04 63.50 -47.03
N THR A 169 0.97 63.80 -46.21
CA THR A 169 1.76 65.03 -46.31
C THR A 169 2.51 65.11 -47.65
N ILE A 170 3.13 64.01 -48.08
CA ILE A 170 3.81 63.92 -49.37
C ILE A 170 2.79 64.13 -50.50
N SER A 171 1.66 63.42 -50.48
CA SER A 171 0.59 63.57 -51.48
C SER A 171 0.07 65.01 -51.57
N SER A 172 -0.06 65.70 -50.43
CA SER A 172 -0.43 67.12 -50.38
C SER A 172 0.63 68.02 -51.02
N LYS A 173 1.91 67.77 -50.75
CA LYS A 173 3.04 68.50 -51.36
C LYS A 173 3.14 68.24 -52.86
N ASP A 174 2.98 67.01 -53.31
CA ASP A 174 3.00 66.65 -54.73
C ASP A 174 1.87 67.35 -55.50
N LYS A 175 0.66 67.38 -54.92
CA LYS A 175 -0.46 68.15 -55.50
C LYS A 175 -0.14 69.64 -55.60
N LYS A 176 0.56 70.23 -54.61
CA LYS A 176 0.98 71.64 -54.66
C LYS A 176 2.06 71.86 -55.73
N LEU A 177 3.06 70.99 -55.82
CA LEU A 177 4.10 71.04 -56.85
C LEU A 177 3.51 70.91 -58.26
N ALA A 178 2.58 69.99 -58.48
CA ALA A 178 1.90 69.83 -59.76
C ALA A 178 1.15 71.10 -60.18
N ARG A 179 0.45 71.75 -59.25
CA ARG A 179 -0.22 73.05 -59.50
C ARG A 179 0.79 74.15 -59.83
N MET A 180 1.90 74.21 -59.10
CA MET A 180 2.95 75.20 -59.31
C MET A 180 3.65 75.00 -60.65
N ASN A 181 4.00 73.77 -61.02
CA ASN A 181 4.60 73.44 -62.32
C ASN A 181 3.65 73.77 -63.48
N LYS A 182 2.36 73.50 -63.34
CA LYS A 182 1.36 73.92 -64.34
C LYS A 182 1.30 75.45 -64.48
N ALA A 183 1.35 76.18 -63.36
CA ALA A 183 1.39 77.64 -63.38
C ALA A 183 2.69 78.18 -64.02
N PHE A 184 3.84 77.55 -63.76
CA PHE A 184 5.11 77.91 -64.40
C PHE A 184 5.11 77.59 -65.89
N GLY A 185 4.57 76.45 -66.32
CA GLY A 185 4.40 76.12 -67.73
C GLY A 185 3.56 77.16 -68.46
N ASN A 186 2.43 77.57 -67.88
CA ASN A 186 1.59 78.63 -68.45
C ASN A 186 2.35 79.97 -68.57
N LYS A 187 3.15 80.35 -67.57
CA LYS A 187 3.98 81.55 -67.61
C LYS A 187 5.10 81.46 -68.64
N ASP A 188 5.70 80.29 -68.80
CA ASP A 188 6.73 80.04 -69.82
C ASP A 188 6.13 80.14 -71.23
N ASP A 189 4.93 79.61 -71.45
CA ASP A 189 4.20 79.75 -72.72
C ASP A 189 3.84 81.23 -73.00
N GLU A 190 3.44 81.99 -71.97
CA GLU A 190 3.21 83.44 -72.08
C GLU A 190 4.50 84.20 -72.38
N ALA A 191 5.60 83.88 -71.70
CA ALA A 191 6.92 84.46 -71.97
C ALA A 191 7.36 84.16 -73.41
N LYS A 192 7.17 82.92 -73.91
CA LYS A 192 7.44 82.56 -75.31
C LYS A 192 6.61 83.41 -76.28
N LYS A 193 5.30 83.59 -76.03
CA LYS A 193 4.47 84.49 -76.85
C LYS A 193 5.02 85.91 -76.87
N LEU A 194 5.35 86.47 -75.71
CA LEU A 194 5.95 87.80 -75.59
C LEU A 194 7.33 87.90 -76.25
N THR A 195 8.14 86.83 -76.27
CA THR A 195 9.42 86.80 -76.99
C THR A 195 9.23 86.79 -78.49
N VAL A 196 8.25 86.06 -79.01
CA VAL A 196 7.89 86.09 -80.44
C VAL A 196 7.40 87.47 -80.82
N GLU A 197 6.51 88.07 -80.02
CA GLU A 197 6.04 89.44 -80.24
C GLU A 197 7.17 90.47 -80.14
N ASN A 198 8.08 90.34 -79.18
CA ASN A 198 9.30 91.16 -79.14
C ASN A 198 10.20 90.92 -80.34
N SER A 199 10.28 89.69 -80.86
CA SER A 199 11.05 89.38 -82.07
C SER A 199 10.42 90.04 -83.30
N THR A 200 9.10 89.99 -83.46
CA THR A 200 8.41 90.65 -84.57
C THR A 200 8.49 92.18 -84.46
N LEU A 201 8.40 92.73 -83.24
CA LEU A 201 8.66 94.15 -82.98
C LEU A 201 10.12 94.52 -83.25
N LYS A 202 11.09 93.68 -82.85
CA LYS A 202 12.51 93.86 -83.17
C LYS A 202 12.76 93.76 -84.67
N GLU A 203 12.11 92.87 -85.39
CA GLU A 203 12.16 92.80 -86.85
C GLU A 203 11.52 94.02 -87.50
N ASN A 204 10.44 94.57 -86.94
CA ASN A 204 9.86 95.83 -87.37
C ASN A 204 10.81 97.00 -87.12
N VAL A 205 11.39 97.07 -85.93
CA VAL A 205 12.42 98.06 -85.58
C VAL A 205 13.65 97.86 -86.47
N GLN A 206 14.11 96.64 -86.74
CA GLN A 206 15.19 96.35 -87.68
C GLN A 206 14.81 96.66 -89.12
N ARG A 207 13.55 96.53 -89.56
CA ARG A 207 13.12 97.01 -90.89
C ARG A 207 13.17 98.53 -90.98
N LEU A 208 12.76 99.22 -89.91
CA LEU A 208 12.89 100.67 -89.76
C LEU A 208 14.36 101.08 -89.64
N GLN A 209 15.18 100.27 -88.96
CA GLN A 209 16.59 100.52 -88.69
C GLN A 209 17.48 100.12 -89.85
N VAL A 210 17.15 99.13 -90.67
CA VAL A 210 17.76 98.86 -91.99
C VAL A 210 17.35 99.93 -92.99
N SER A 211 16.17 100.54 -92.84
CA SER A 211 15.86 101.78 -93.58
C SER A 211 16.68 102.98 -93.06
N LEU A 212 17.09 102.97 -91.79
CA LEU A 212 17.96 103.98 -91.15
C LEU A 212 19.47 103.70 -91.33
N ASP A 213 19.89 102.44 -91.50
CA ASP A 213 21.27 101.96 -91.59
C ASP A 213 21.67 101.67 -93.04
N LYS A 214 20.69 101.58 -93.97
CA LYS A 214 20.94 101.95 -95.38
C LYS A 214 21.46 103.39 -95.53
N ILE A 215 21.41 104.20 -94.46
CA ILE A 215 22.06 105.52 -94.36
C ILE A 215 23.37 105.46 -93.52
N SER A 216 23.69 104.37 -92.81
CA SER A 216 24.80 104.38 -91.83
C SER A 216 25.50 103.01 -91.66
N ASN A 217 26.25 102.59 -92.68
CA ASN A 217 27.53 101.87 -92.62
C ASN A 217 27.71 100.59 -91.75
N ASP A 218 28.13 99.54 -92.46
CA ASP A 218 28.65 98.23 -92.06
C ASP A 218 29.80 98.20 -91.01
N GLY A 219 29.84 97.13 -90.20
CA GLY A 219 31.09 96.38 -89.90
C GLY A 219 31.55 96.15 -88.43
N PRO A 220 32.28 95.04 -88.11
CA PRO A 220 32.13 94.21 -86.88
C PRO A 220 33.41 93.96 -85.99
N VAL A 221 33.25 93.11 -84.93
CA VAL A 221 34.08 92.88 -83.71
C VAL A 221 35.18 91.75 -83.80
N SER A 222 36.17 91.75 -82.88
CA SER A 222 37.57 91.25 -82.95
C SER A 222 37.98 89.98 -82.13
N LEU A 223 39.22 89.51 -82.38
CA LEU A 223 39.94 88.23 -82.18
C LEU A 223 40.26 87.74 -80.74
N ILE A 224 39.80 88.40 -79.67
CA ILE A 224 40.32 88.16 -78.29
C ILE A 224 39.73 86.91 -77.61
N SER A 225 38.58 86.38 -78.06
CA SER A 225 37.87 85.28 -77.37
C SER A 225 38.47 83.87 -77.55
N PHE A 226 39.39 83.66 -78.49
CA PHE A 226 39.82 82.31 -78.88
C PHE A 226 40.87 81.70 -77.93
N GLU A 227 41.83 82.48 -77.44
CA GLU A 227 42.94 81.94 -76.64
C GLU A 227 42.50 81.53 -75.21
N ASP A 228 41.57 82.28 -74.61
CA ASP A 228 41.00 81.96 -73.30
C ASP A 228 40.23 80.64 -73.32
N LEU A 229 39.54 80.35 -74.43
CA LEU A 229 38.81 79.08 -74.64
C LEU A 229 39.76 77.88 -74.71
N LYS A 230 40.98 78.06 -75.22
CA LYS A 230 41.95 76.98 -75.39
C LYS A 230 42.53 76.54 -74.04
N MET A 231 42.96 77.49 -73.20
CA MET A 231 43.51 77.18 -71.87
C MET A 231 42.49 76.49 -70.97
N GLU A 232 41.22 76.93 -71.02
CA GLU A 232 40.16 76.31 -70.23
C GLU A 232 39.88 74.86 -70.67
N ASN A 233 40.00 74.56 -71.96
CA ASN A 233 39.80 73.21 -72.48
C ASN A 233 40.90 72.24 -71.99
N GLU A 234 42.16 72.68 -71.96
CA GLU A 234 43.27 71.89 -71.42
C GLU A 234 43.08 71.60 -69.91
N ARG A 235 42.61 72.60 -69.15
CA ARG A 235 42.29 72.44 -67.72
C ARG A 235 41.18 71.41 -67.51
N LEU A 236 40.09 71.51 -68.27
CA LEU A 236 38.95 70.59 -68.20
C LEU A 236 39.34 69.16 -68.59
N LEU A 237 40.22 68.97 -69.58
CA LEU A 237 40.75 67.65 -69.94
C LEU A 237 41.54 67.01 -68.79
N GLY A 238 42.36 67.79 -68.08
CA GLY A 238 43.09 67.31 -66.90
C GLY A 238 42.15 66.90 -65.74
N GLU A 239 41.06 67.65 -65.52
CA GLU A 239 40.04 67.30 -64.53
C GLU A 239 39.25 66.04 -64.93
N LEU A 240 38.95 65.88 -66.22
CA LEU A 240 38.29 64.69 -66.75
C LEU A 240 39.11 63.42 -66.53
N ASP A 241 40.43 63.44 -66.77
CA ASP A 241 41.29 62.26 -66.54
C ASP A 241 41.37 61.88 -65.05
N ARG A 242 41.50 62.88 -64.16
CA ARG A 242 41.53 62.65 -62.72
C ARG A 242 40.22 62.05 -62.20
N THR A 243 39.09 62.59 -62.63
CA THR A 243 37.76 62.09 -62.24
C THR A 243 37.51 60.68 -62.78
N LYS A 244 37.93 60.40 -64.02
CA LYS A 244 37.85 59.05 -64.62
C LYS A 244 38.65 58.01 -63.81
N LYS A 245 39.91 58.31 -63.45
CA LYS A 245 40.73 57.42 -62.60
C LYS A 245 40.11 57.18 -61.22
N ALA A 246 39.54 58.23 -60.60
CA ALA A 246 38.84 58.09 -59.33
C ALA A 246 37.60 57.19 -59.45
N LEU A 247 36.82 57.34 -60.53
CA LEU A 247 35.64 56.52 -60.81
C LEU A 247 36.03 55.05 -61.02
N GLU A 248 37.07 54.76 -61.81
CA GLU A 248 37.58 53.41 -62.03
C GLU A 248 38.02 52.74 -60.71
N ASN A 249 38.73 53.47 -59.85
CA ASN A 249 39.15 52.98 -58.53
C ASN A 249 37.95 52.68 -57.62
N LYS A 250 36.93 53.55 -57.62
CA LYS A 250 35.69 53.32 -56.87
C LYS A 250 34.92 52.11 -57.41
N HIS A 251 34.87 51.93 -58.72
CA HIS A 251 34.20 50.79 -59.35
C HIS A 251 34.91 49.46 -59.04
N LYS A 252 36.24 49.42 -59.04
CA LYS A 252 37.01 48.23 -58.60
C LYS A 252 36.74 47.86 -57.14
N LYS A 253 36.71 48.86 -56.25
CA LYS A 253 36.36 48.64 -54.83
C LYS A 253 34.93 48.12 -54.67
N MET A 254 33.98 48.70 -55.41
CA MET A 254 32.58 48.26 -55.40
C MET A 254 32.43 46.80 -55.86
N LYS A 255 33.12 46.38 -56.93
CA LYS A 255 33.12 44.98 -57.39
C LYS A 255 33.68 44.02 -56.35
N THR A 256 34.75 44.41 -55.67
CA THR A 256 35.38 43.57 -54.64
C THR A 256 34.44 43.37 -53.45
N LEU A 257 33.82 44.46 -52.97
CA LEU A 257 32.83 44.41 -51.90
C LEU A 257 31.60 43.59 -52.31
N HIS A 258 31.11 43.75 -53.54
CA HIS A 258 29.98 42.97 -54.04
C HIS A 258 30.26 41.46 -54.02
N TYR A 259 31.43 41.03 -54.51
CA TYR A 259 31.83 39.62 -54.45
C TYR A 259 31.95 39.09 -53.02
N GLN A 260 32.51 39.91 -52.11
CA GLN A 260 32.62 39.54 -50.71
C GLN A 260 31.24 39.36 -50.06
N THR A 261 30.34 40.34 -50.21
CA THR A 261 28.98 40.27 -49.66
C THR A 261 28.20 39.10 -50.26
N GLN A 262 28.34 38.84 -51.56
CA GLN A 262 27.69 37.70 -52.21
C GLN A 262 28.18 36.36 -51.65
N LYS A 263 29.48 36.23 -51.39
CA LYS A 263 30.05 35.03 -50.77
C LYS A 263 29.57 34.85 -49.33
N GLU A 264 29.51 35.92 -48.55
CA GLU A 264 29.01 35.90 -47.18
C GLU A 264 27.52 35.53 -47.13
N GLN A 265 26.70 36.08 -48.05
CA GLN A 265 25.29 35.71 -48.20
C GLN A 265 25.12 34.22 -48.48
N LYS A 266 25.86 33.69 -49.47
CA LYS A 266 25.79 32.27 -49.82
C LYS A 266 26.17 31.36 -48.63
N ASN A 267 27.23 31.71 -47.89
CA ASN A 267 27.63 30.96 -46.71
C ASN A 267 26.56 30.99 -45.60
N LEU A 268 25.87 32.11 -45.41
CA LEU A 268 24.79 32.23 -44.43
C LEU A 268 23.55 31.44 -44.86
N GLU A 269 23.21 31.44 -46.16
CA GLU A 269 22.13 30.63 -46.72
C GLU A 269 22.41 29.13 -46.52
N GLU A 270 23.63 28.66 -46.83
CA GLU A 270 24.02 27.26 -46.62
C GLU A 270 23.91 26.86 -45.13
N ARG A 271 24.39 27.73 -44.21
CA ARG A 271 24.25 27.49 -42.77
C ARG A 271 22.80 27.46 -42.32
N LEU A 272 21.97 28.37 -42.83
CA LEU A 272 20.54 28.41 -42.51
C LEU A 272 19.87 27.11 -42.94
N THR A 273 20.14 26.62 -44.15
CA THR A 273 19.57 25.36 -44.63
C THR A 273 19.97 24.16 -43.77
N GLN A 274 21.23 24.09 -43.31
CA GLN A 274 21.70 23.02 -42.43
C GLN A 274 21.02 23.06 -41.05
N GLU A 275 20.84 24.25 -40.47
CA GLU A 275 20.13 24.42 -39.20
C GLU A 275 18.64 24.07 -39.34
N GLU A 276 18.00 24.43 -40.45
CA GLU A 276 16.61 24.05 -40.75
C GLU A 276 16.44 22.53 -40.86
N GLU A 277 17.36 21.85 -41.56
CA GLU A 277 17.38 20.38 -41.65
C GLU A 277 17.57 19.73 -40.27
N MET A 278 18.47 20.25 -39.45
CA MET A 278 18.70 19.77 -38.09
C MET A 278 17.46 19.96 -37.19
N VAL A 279 16.83 21.13 -37.24
CA VAL A 279 15.60 21.41 -36.50
C VAL A 279 14.48 20.48 -36.92
N ASN A 280 14.35 20.20 -38.23
CA ASN A 280 13.35 19.27 -38.73
C ASN A 280 13.61 17.84 -38.22
N ALA A 281 14.85 17.35 -38.27
CA ALA A 281 15.22 16.04 -37.73
C ALA A 281 14.91 15.92 -36.23
N LEU A 282 15.24 16.95 -35.44
CA LEU A 282 14.92 16.99 -34.00
C LEU A 282 13.41 17.02 -33.73
N ARG A 283 12.63 17.71 -34.56
CA ARG A 283 11.16 17.72 -34.47
C ARG A 283 10.58 16.33 -34.76
N GLU A 284 11.09 15.64 -35.78
CA GLU A 284 10.69 14.27 -36.09
C GLU A 284 11.02 13.31 -34.95
N GLU A 285 12.21 13.41 -34.36
CA GLU A 285 12.58 12.61 -33.20
C GLU A 285 11.68 12.90 -32.00
N LEU A 286 11.37 14.17 -31.73
CA LEU A 286 10.46 14.57 -30.66
C LEU A 286 9.07 13.95 -30.85
N VAL A 287 8.55 13.96 -32.07
CA VAL A 287 7.26 13.32 -32.41
C VAL A 287 7.35 11.81 -32.21
N ALA A 288 8.41 11.15 -32.67
CA ALA A 288 8.61 9.71 -32.49
C ALA A 288 8.68 9.33 -31.00
N LYS A 289 9.42 10.10 -30.19
CA LYS A 289 9.49 9.92 -28.72
C LYS A 289 8.13 10.16 -28.06
N GLY A 290 7.38 11.16 -28.51
CA GLY A 290 6.03 11.43 -28.04
C GLY A 290 5.08 10.25 -28.29
N ASN A 291 5.13 9.66 -29.48
CA ASN A 291 4.33 8.48 -29.83
C ASN A 291 4.72 7.26 -28.98
N SER A 292 6.01 6.98 -28.83
CA SER A 292 6.49 5.87 -27.98
C SER A 292 6.08 6.06 -26.50
N LEU A 293 6.12 7.29 -25.99
CA LEU A 293 5.65 7.58 -24.64
C LEU A 293 4.15 7.30 -24.48
N GLU A 294 3.35 7.62 -25.49
CA GLU A 294 1.91 7.36 -25.47
C GLU A 294 1.59 5.85 -25.54
N GLU A 295 2.36 5.08 -26.29
CA GLU A 295 2.29 3.60 -26.30
C GLU A 295 2.62 3.02 -24.92
N VAL A 296 3.70 3.49 -24.28
CA VAL A 296 4.05 3.06 -22.91
C VAL A 296 2.94 3.41 -21.92
N LYS A 297 2.35 4.61 -22.01
CA LYS A 297 1.22 4.98 -21.15
C LYS A 297 0.01 4.06 -21.35
N LYS A 298 -0.28 3.64 -22.59
CA LYS A 298 -1.35 2.66 -22.87
C LYS A 298 -1.03 1.31 -22.24
N ALA A 299 0.17 0.79 -22.45
CA ALA A 299 0.60 -0.48 -21.84
C ALA A 299 0.51 -0.44 -20.30
N VAL A 300 0.90 0.67 -19.66
CA VAL A 300 0.77 0.84 -18.20
C VAL A 300 -0.70 0.84 -17.75
N LYS A 301 -1.59 1.48 -18.51
CA LYS A 301 -3.04 1.44 -18.21
C LYS A 301 -3.60 0.03 -18.33
N GLU A 302 -3.21 -0.72 -19.36
CA GLU A 302 -3.63 -2.11 -19.56
C GLU A 302 -3.11 -3.04 -18.43
N ILE A 303 -1.85 -2.87 -18.00
CA ILE A 303 -1.30 -3.60 -16.85
C ILE A 303 -2.07 -3.23 -15.57
N ALA A 304 -2.41 -1.96 -15.37
CA ALA A 304 -3.16 -1.53 -14.21
C ALA A 304 -4.57 -2.14 -14.17
N SER A 305 -5.29 -2.17 -15.30
CA SER A 305 -6.58 -2.85 -15.38
C SER A 305 -6.45 -4.35 -15.15
N HIS A 306 -5.44 -5.00 -15.75
CA HIS A 306 -5.22 -6.43 -15.54
C HIS A 306 -4.90 -6.78 -14.08
N ASN A 307 -4.10 -5.95 -13.40
CA ASN A 307 -3.83 -6.11 -11.98
C ASN A 307 -5.08 -5.92 -11.11
N GLN A 308 -5.99 -5.02 -11.51
CA GLN A 308 -7.28 -4.87 -10.83
C GLN A 308 -8.14 -6.12 -10.99
N ASP A 309 -8.24 -6.67 -12.20
CA ASP A 309 -9.00 -7.90 -12.47
C ASP A 309 -8.44 -9.09 -11.65
N LEU A 310 -7.12 -9.23 -11.61
CA LEU A 310 -6.45 -10.27 -10.81
C LEU A 310 -6.71 -10.09 -9.31
N LEU A 311 -6.75 -8.85 -8.80
CA LEU A 311 -7.07 -8.58 -7.40
C LEU A 311 -8.52 -8.97 -7.08
N GLU A 312 -9.46 -8.66 -7.96
CA GLU A 312 -10.87 -9.06 -7.85
C GLU A 312 -11.02 -10.59 -7.86
N GLU A 313 -10.29 -11.30 -8.74
CA GLU A 313 -10.26 -12.76 -8.75
C GLU A 313 -9.68 -13.33 -7.45
N ASN A 314 -8.60 -12.75 -6.93
CA ASN A 314 -7.98 -13.18 -5.68
C ASN A 314 -8.95 -13.04 -4.49
N LEU A 315 -9.65 -11.91 -4.41
CA LEU A 315 -10.68 -11.67 -3.40
C LEU A 315 -11.85 -12.66 -3.51
N ASN A 316 -12.28 -12.97 -4.73
CA ASN A 316 -13.31 -13.97 -4.97
C ASN A 316 -12.87 -15.38 -4.54
N LEU A 317 -11.63 -15.77 -4.85
CA LEU A 317 -11.05 -17.04 -4.42
C LEU A 317 -10.94 -17.11 -2.89
N GLN A 318 -10.49 -16.03 -2.24
CA GLN A 318 -10.42 -15.96 -0.79
C GLN A 318 -11.80 -16.14 -0.16
N CYS A 319 -12.82 -15.43 -0.66
CA CYS A 319 -14.20 -15.58 -0.20
C CYS A 319 -14.72 -17.01 -0.36
N ARG A 320 -14.42 -17.67 -1.49
CA ARG A 320 -14.80 -19.06 -1.73
C ARG A 320 -14.07 -20.03 -0.80
N CYS A 321 -12.79 -19.81 -0.52
CA CYS A 321 -12.03 -20.60 0.46
C CYS A 321 -12.62 -20.47 1.87
N GLU A 322 -12.97 -19.25 2.30
CA GLU A 322 -13.62 -19.01 3.59
C GLU A 322 -14.99 -19.71 3.67
N GLN A 323 -15.78 -19.68 2.59
CA GLN A 323 -17.05 -20.40 2.52
C GLN A 323 -16.86 -21.92 2.63
N LEU A 324 -15.91 -22.49 1.90
CA LEU A 324 -15.59 -23.91 1.98
C LEU A 324 -15.10 -24.32 3.37
N GLN A 325 -14.28 -23.49 4.02
CA GLN A 325 -13.82 -23.72 5.38
C GLN A 325 -14.99 -23.73 6.37
N LYS A 326 -15.93 -22.78 6.24
CA LYS A 326 -17.17 -22.75 7.05
C LYS A 326 -18.02 -24.00 6.81
N LEU A 327 -18.24 -24.41 5.57
CA LEU A 327 -18.99 -25.63 5.27
C LEU A 327 -18.32 -26.88 5.83
N ASN A 328 -17.00 -27.00 5.70
CA ASN A 328 -16.22 -28.12 6.25
C ASN A 328 -16.30 -28.16 7.78
N SER A 329 -16.18 -27.01 8.45
CA SER A 329 -16.34 -26.92 9.91
C SER A 329 -17.75 -27.34 10.36
N LYS A 330 -18.79 -27.00 9.59
CA LYS A 330 -20.17 -27.40 9.85
C LYS A 330 -20.37 -28.90 9.66
N GLU A 331 -19.86 -29.49 8.58
CA GLU A 331 -19.93 -30.94 8.34
C GLU A 331 -19.19 -31.72 9.44
N LYS A 332 -18.03 -31.22 9.89
CA LYS A 332 -17.29 -31.79 11.02
C LYS A 332 -18.11 -31.78 12.30
N LEU A 333 -18.73 -30.65 12.63
CA LEU A 333 -19.56 -30.51 13.84
C LEU A 333 -20.80 -31.41 13.80
N GLU A 334 -21.46 -31.53 12.64
CA GLU A 334 -22.60 -32.44 12.44
C GLU A 334 -22.20 -33.91 12.56
N SER A 335 -21.05 -34.31 11.99
CA SER A 335 -20.54 -35.67 12.09
C SER A 335 -20.17 -36.03 13.53
N GLN A 336 -19.56 -35.10 14.27
CA GLN A 336 -19.23 -35.29 15.68
C GLN A 336 -20.50 -35.42 16.54
N ARG A 337 -21.52 -34.59 16.30
CA ARG A 337 -22.82 -34.70 16.98
C ARG A 337 -23.49 -36.06 16.73
N LYS A 338 -23.43 -36.58 15.50
CA LYS A 338 -23.94 -37.92 15.17
C LYS A 338 -23.20 -39.02 15.92
N LEU A 339 -21.87 -38.96 16.01
CA LEU A 339 -21.07 -39.92 16.77
C LEU A 339 -21.45 -39.93 18.26
N TRP A 340 -21.58 -38.75 18.87
CA TRP A 340 -21.98 -38.63 20.27
C TRP A 340 -23.36 -39.24 20.54
N LYS A 341 -24.31 -39.01 19.63
CA LYS A 341 -25.65 -39.59 19.74
C LYS A 341 -25.60 -41.12 19.69
N GLU A 342 -24.91 -41.70 18.71
CA GLU A 342 -24.77 -43.15 18.57
C GLU A 342 -24.05 -43.79 19.78
N LEU A 343 -23.03 -43.11 20.33
CA LEU A 343 -22.33 -43.56 21.55
C LEU A 343 -23.26 -43.55 22.78
N SER A 344 -24.07 -42.50 22.92
CA SER A 344 -25.06 -42.39 23.99
C SER A 344 -26.10 -43.50 23.89
N ASP A 345 -26.67 -43.71 22.70
CA ASP A 345 -27.66 -44.76 22.43
C ASP A 345 -27.07 -46.16 22.70
N CYS A 346 -25.87 -46.45 22.19
CA CYS A 346 -25.17 -47.71 22.46
C CYS A 346 -24.91 -47.93 23.96
N THR A 347 -24.53 -46.88 24.69
CA THR A 347 -24.28 -46.96 26.12
C THR A 347 -25.57 -47.20 26.90
N ALA A 348 -26.67 -46.56 26.51
CA ALA A 348 -27.98 -46.77 27.10
C ALA A 348 -28.46 -48.22 26.87
N GLU A 349 -28.31 -48.73 25.64
CA GLU A 349 -28.64 -50.11 25.29
C GLU A 349 -27.79 -51.12 26.08
N LEU A 350 -26.48 -50.90 26.18
CA LEU A 350 -25.59 -51.76 26.96
C LEU A 350 -25.94 -51.72 28.46
N LYS A 351 -26.23 -50.54 29.03
CA LYS A 351 -26.69 -50.41 30.42
C LYS A 351 -27.99 -51.17 30.66
N ALA A 352 -28.94 -51.14 29.71
CA ALA A 352 -30.17 -51.91 29.80
C ALA A 352 -29.91 -53.42 29.82
N VAL A 353 -29.01 -53.91 28.94
CA VAL A 353 -28.61 -55.34 28.93
C VAL A 353 -27.90 -55.75 30.22
N VAL A 354 -27.00 -54.91 30.74
CA VAL A 354 -26.31 -55.15 32.02
C VAL A 354 -27.31 -55.16 33.19
N GLN A 355 -28.33 -54.29 33.16
CA GLN A 355 -29.39 -54.27 34.17
C GLN A 355 -30.17 -55.59 34.19
N VAL A 356 -30.58 -56.08 33.01
CA VAL A 356 -31.24 -57.39 32.86
C VAL A 356 -30.37 -58.52 33.41
N CYS A 357 -29.07 -58.53 33.07
CA CYS A 357 -28.14 -59.54 33.57
C CYS A 357 -28.01 -59.52 35.10
N ARG A 358 -28.01 -58.32 35.70
CA ARG A 358 -27.95 -58.13 37.14
C ARG A 358 -29.22 -58.63 37.83
N GLU A 359 -30.39 -58.26 37.32
CA GLU A 359 -31.68 -58.69 37.85
C GLU A 359 -31.78 -60.22 37.85
N ARG A 360 -31.40 -60.85 36.73
CA ARG A 360 -31.37 -62.31 36.60
C ARG A 360 -30.38 -62.98 37.57
N LYS A 361 -29.17 -62.42 37.74
CA LYS A 361 -28.16 -62.94 38.69
C LYS A 361 -28.65 -62.91 40.15
N GLU A 362 -29.41 -61.88 40.52
CA GLU A 362 -29.97 -61.71 41.86
C GLU A 362 -31.25 -62.52 42.09
N GLY A 363 -31.69 -63.32 41.09
CA GLY A 363 -32.86 -64.18 41.17
C GLY A 363 -34.20 -63.42 41.07
N ARG A 364 -34.19 -62.20 40.53
CA ARG A 364 -35.39 -61.40 40.27
C ARG A 364 -35.79 -61.51 38.80
N ASP A 365 -37.09 -61.47 38.53
CA ASP A 365 -37.60 -61.45 37.17
C ASP A 365 -37.22 -60.11 36.49
N PRO A 366 -36.53 -60.13 35.34
CA PRO A 366 -36.18 -58.92 34.61
C PRO A 366 -37.41 -58.16 34.12
N ASP A 367 -37.35 -56.83 34.10
CA ASP A 367 -38.40 -56.01 33.49
C ASP A 367 -38.50 -56.30 31.98
N MET A 368 -39.68 -56.78 31.54
CA MET A 368 -39.95 -57.17 30.16
C MET A 368 -39.85 -56.01 29.17
N SER A 369 -40.10 -54.79 29.63
CA SER A 369 -39.90 -53.58 28.81
C SER A 369 -38.42 -53.32 28.53
N VAL A 370 -37.54 -53.65 29.47
CA VAL A 370 -36.09 -53.50 29.35
C VAL A 370 -35.48 -54.68 28.59
N LEU A 371 -35.96 -55.91 28.83
CA LEU A 371 -35.54 -57.13 28.14
C LEU A 371 -35.81 -57.04 26.63
N LEU A 372 -37.01 -56.61 26.24
CA LEU A 372 -37.42 -56.47 24.84
C LEU A 372 -36.95 -55.16 24.18
N GLY A 373 -36.17 -54.33 24.89
CA GLY A 373 -35.64 -53.08 24.34
C GLY A 373 -36.69 -52.00 24.08
N LEU A 374 -37.88 -52.10 24.69
CA LEU A 374 -38.98 -51.14 24.51
C LEU A 374 -38.82 -49.86 25.36
N ARG A 375 -37.89 -49.87 26.32
CA ARG A 375 -37.60 -48.72 27.18
C ARG A 375 -36.37 -47.97 26.68
N SER A 376 -36.58 -46.85 25.98
CA SER A 376 -35.53 -45.87 25.73
C SER A 376 -35.25 -45.13 27.03
N THR A 377 -34.13 -45.40 27.70
CA THR A 377 -33.66 -44.53 28.77
C THR A 377 -33.07 -43.27 28.13
N SER A 378 -33.89 -42.23 27.99
CA SER A 378 -33.42 -40.89 27.66
C SER A 378 -32.52 -40.40 28.80
N ILE A 379 -31.21 -40.37 28.55
CA ILE A 379 -30.24 -39.69 29.40
C ILE A 379 -30.27 -38.23 28.97
N ASP A 380 -30.61 -37.35 29.90
CA ASP A 380 -30.65 -35.90 29.68
C ASP A 380 -29.29 -35.38 29.22
N GLU A 381 -29.37 -34.49 28.23
CA GLU A 381 -28.26 -33.81 27.58
C GLU A 381 -27.60 -32.83 28.56
N GLU A 382 -26.50 -33.22 29.20
CA GLU A 382 -25.55 -32.25 29.75
C GLU A 382 -24.53 -31.86 28.68
N GLU A 383 -24.62 -30.60 28.26
CA GLU A 383 -23.71 -29.95 27.31
C GLU A 383 -22.29 -29.90 27.89
N THR A 384 -21.47 -30.91 27.58
CA THR A 384 -20.02 -30.81 27.74
C THR A 384 -19.42 -30.00 26.59
N GLU A 385 -18.84 -28.86 26.96
CA GLU A 385 -18.04 -27.98 26.11
C GLU A 385 -17.01 -28.78 25.28
N ASN A 386 -17.20 -28.77 23.95
CA ASN A 386 -16.28 -29.40 23.01
C ASN A 386 -14.96 -28.63 22.98
N LYS A 387 -13.95 -29.17 23.66
CA LYS A 387 -12.56 -28.90 23.32
C LYS A 387 -12.24 -29.57 21.99
N ASP A 388 -11.49 -28.81 21.20
CA ASP A 388 -11.04 -29.07 19.84
C ASP A 388 -10.44 -30.47 19.68
N VAL A 389 -11.22 -31.41 19.11
CA VAL A 389 -10.68 -32.71 18.68
C VAL A 389 -10.45 -32.65 17.19
N SER A 390 -9.17 -32.62 16.85
CA SER A 390 -8.61 -32.68 15.51
C SER A 390 -8.78 -34.07 14.88
N ASP A 391 -10.01 -34.58 14.79
CA ASP A 391 -10.30 -35.80 14.03
C ASP A 391 -10.79 -35.43 12.63
N ASP A 392 -10.24 -36.12 11.63
CA ASP A 392 -10.66 -36.05 10.23
C ASP A 392 -12.12 -36.54 10.09
N VAL A 393 -12.92 -35.90 9.21
CA VAL A 393 -14.35 -36.22 9.05
C VAL A 393 -14.54 -37.69 8.68
N ASP A 394 -13.63 -38.25 7.89
CA ASP A 394 -13.65 -39.65 7.48
C ASP A 394 -13.28 -40.60 8.64
N ALA A 395 -12.39 -40.19 9.53
CA ALA A 395 -12.09 -40.93 10.76
C ALA A 395 -13.30 -40.96 11.70
N VAL A 396 -14.03 -39.85 11.82
CA VAL A 396 -15.29 -39.77 12.59
C VAL A 396 -16.36 -40.67 11.97
N LYS A 397 -16.53 -40.66 10.64
CA LYS A 397 -17.45 -41.58 9.93
C LYS A 397 -17.10 -43.04 10.16
N SER A 398 -15.81 -43.41 10.13
CA SER A 398 -15.38 -44.77 10.46
C SER A 398 -15.70 -45.15 11.91
N LYS A 399 -15.55 -44.22 12.86
CA LYS A 399 -15.93 -44.45 14.27
C LYS A 399 -17.44 -44.64 14.43
N ILE A 400 -18.26 -43.86 13.72
CA ILE A 400 -19.73 -44.02 13.73
C ILE A 400 -20.10 -45.43 13.29
N ASN A 401 -19.53 -45.91 12.18
CA ASN A 401 -19.79 -47.27 11.70
C ASN A 401 -19.38 -48.35 12.73
N GLY A 402 -18.25 -48.15 13.43
CA GLY A 402 -17.83 -49.04 14.50
C GLY A 402 -18.80 -49.07 15.68
N VAL A 403 -19.34 -47.91 16.08
CA VAL A 403 -20.36 -47.82 17.15
C VAL A 403 -21.67 -48.47 16.72
N GLN A 404 -22.09 -48.30 15.46
CA GLN A 404 -23.27 -48.97 14.93
C GLN A 404 -23.10 -50.50 14.92
N GLN A 405 -21.91 -51.01 14.61
CA GLN A 405 -21.64 -52.44 14.73
C GLN A 405 -21.72 -52.92 16.18
N LEU A 406 -21.17 -52.17 17.13
CA LEU A 406 -21.30 -52.50 18.56
C LEU A 406 -22.77 -52.54 19.02
N ARG A 407 -23.62 -51.64 18.52
CA ARG A 407 -25.07 -51.69 18.80
C ARG A 407 -25.72 -52.98 18.29
N LEU A 408 -25.35 -53.44 17.10
CA LEU A 408 -25.83 -54.73 16.59
C LEU A 408 -25.36 -55.89 17.48
N ASP A 409 -24.10 -55.90 17.91
CA ASP A 409 -23.58 -56.94 18.81
C ASP A 409 -24.28 -56.92 20.19
N VAL A 410 -24.63 -55.73 20.70
CA VAL A 410 -25.42 -55.56 21.94
C VAL A 410 -26.85 -56.08 21.76
N GLU A 411 -27.46 -55.86 20.60
CA GLU A 411 -28.80 -56.38 20.30
C GLU A 411 -28.80 -57.91 20.12
N ASP A 412 -27.79 -58.47 19.48
CA ASP A 412 -27.60 -59.93 19.40
C ASP A 412 -27.41 -60.54 20.80
N LEU A 413 -26.66 -59.87 21.68
CA LEU A 413 -26.52 -60.26 23.08
C LEU A 413 -27.85 -60.17 23.83
N ARG A 414 -28.62 -59.09 23.64
CA ARG A 414 -29.96 -58.92 24.22
C ARG A 414 -30.89 -60.05 23.78
N LYS A 415 -30.88 -60.40 22.50
CA LYS A 415 -31.65 -61.52 21.94
C LYS A 415 -31.24 -62.84 22.57
N PHE A 416 -29.93 -63.13 22.65
CA PHE A 416 -29.43 -64.34 23.30
C PHE A 416 -29.87 -64.46 24.77
N ILE A 417 -29.78 -63.36 25.53
CA ILE A 417 -30.24 -63.33 26.92
C ILE A 417 -31.76 -63.55 27.01
N SER A 418 -32.52 -62.94 26.10
CA SER A 418 -33.98 -63.10 26.04
C SER A 418 -34.40 -64.52 25.69
N ASP A 419 -33.74 -65.14 24.71
CA ASP A 419 -33.98 -66.53 24.30
C ASP A 419 -33.65 -67.49 25.46
N GLN A 420 -32.52 -67.31 26.13
CA GLN A 420 -32.15 -68.12 27.29
C GLN A 420 -33.12 -67.92 28.46
N TYR A 421 -33.59 -66.69 28.68
CA TYR A 421 -34.58 -66.42 29.73
C TYR A 421 -35.93 -67.10 29.42
N ALA A 422 -36.37 -67.08 28.15
CA ALA A 422 -37.56 -67.79 27.71
C ALA A 422 -37.41 -69.32 27.87
N GLU A 423 -36.23 -69.87 27.58
CA GLU A 423 -35.93 -71.30 27.78
C GLU A 423 -35.92 -71.68 29.27
N ASP A 424 -35.28 -70.87 30.13
CA ASP A 424 -35.23 -71.09 31.58
C ASP A 424 -36.63 -71.04 32.23
N ILE A 425 -37.47 -70.07 31.85
CA ILE A 425 -38.88 -70.04 32.27
C ILE A 425 -39.61 -71.30 31.77
N GLY A 426 -39.43 -71.66 30.50
CA GLY A 426 -40.06 -72.84 29.90
C GLY A 426 -39.68 -74.15 30.60
N ASN A 427 -38.42 -74.28 31.03
CA ASN A 427 -37.90 -75.43 31.77
C ASN A 427 -38.38 -75.45 33.23
N ASN A 428 -38.43 -74.30 33.92
CA ASN A 428 -39.01 -74.19 35.26
C ASN A 428 -40.51 -74.52 35.28
N CYS A 429 -41.27 -74.14 34.23
CA CYS A 429 -42.68 -74.51 34.10
C CYS A 429 -42.93 -75.99 33.80
N ARG A 430 -41.93 -76.76 33.33
CA ARG A 430 -42.03 -78.22 33.10
C ARG A 430 -41.68 -79.06 34.33
N MET A 431 -41.02 -78.48 35.33
CA MET A 431 -40.60 -79.16 36.57
C MET A 431 -41.55 -78.95 37.76
N GLN A 432 -42.71 -78.30 37.54
CA GLN A 432 -43.78 -78.14 38.53
C GLN A 432 -44.92 -79.14 38.34
#